data_AF-A0A349YT96-F1
#
_entry.id   AF-A0A349YT96-F1
#
_cell.length_a   1.000
_cell.length_b   1.000
_cell.length_c   1.000
_cell.angle_alpha   90.00
_cell.angle_beta   90.00
_cell.angle_gamma   90.00
#
_symmetry.space_group_name_H-M   'P 1'
#
loop_
_entity.id
_entity.type
_entity.pdbx_description
1 polymer ?
#
loop_
_entity_poly.entity_id
_entity_poly.type
_entity_poly.pdbx_seq_one_letter_code
_entity_poly.pdbx_strand_id
1 'polypeptide(L)' 'MSWCPKCKQEFQDGITVCPTCDETLVDKLDTTVVMKEIDFFSEEEVTKFISFLTYSNIHDTSWEKDEAL' A
#
# COMPACT_ATOMS: atom_id res chain seq x y z
N MET A 1 -11.72 -2.88 -19.45
CA MET A 1 -10.57 -3.48 -18.75
C MET A 1 -10.94 -3.65 -17.30
N SER A 2 -10.92 -4.89 -16.82
CA SER A 2 -11.25 -5.23 -15.44
C SER A 2 -9.99 -5.61 -14.68
N TRP A 3 -9.97 -5.37 -13.38
CA TRP A 3 -8.80 -5.47 -12.53
C TRP A 3 -9.06 -6.44 -11.39
N CYS A 4 -8.06 -7.22 -11.00
CA CYS A 4 -8.18 -8.03 -9.78
C CYS A 4 -7.91 -7.14 -8.54
N PRO A 5 -8.84 -7.03 -7.58
CA PRO A 5 -8.67 -6.18 -6.39
C PRO A 5 -7.53 -6.66 -5.46
N LYS A 6 -7.16 -7.94 -5.53
CA LYS A 6 -6.06 -8.50 -4.72
C LYS A 6 -4.68 -8.31 -5.36
N CYS A 7 -4.49 -8.85 -6.57
CA CYS A 7 -3.17 -8.86 -7.22
C CYS A 7 -2.93 -7.64 -8.12
N LYS A 8 -3.93 -6.80 -8.34
CA LYS A 8 -3.86 -5.56 -9.15
C LYS A 8 -3.51 -5.79 -10.62
N GLN A 9 -3.63 -7.02 -11.11
CA GLN A 9 -3.42 -7.34 -12.53
C GLN A 9 -4.63 -6.90 -13.37
N GLU A 10 -4.34 -6.42 -14.57
CA GLU A 10 -5.32 -6.07 -15.59
C GLU A 10 -5.78 -7.31 -16.39
N PHE A 11 -7.05 -7.34 -16.73
CA PHE A 11 -7.67 -8.40 -17.53
C PHE A 11 -8.47 -7.79 -18.68
N GLN A 12 -8.47 -8.53 -19.79
CA GLN A 12 -9.29 -8.21 -20.96
C GLN A 12 -10.77 -8.42 -20.68
N ASP A 13 -11.60 -7.71 -21.45
CA ASP A 13 -13.05 -7.77 -21.33
C ASP A 13 -13.57 -9.19 -21.63
N GLY A 14 -14.53 -9.65 -20.82
CA GLY A 14 -15.09 -11.00 -20.88
C GLY A 14 -14.55 -11.97 -19.82
N ILE A 15 -13.48 -11.59 -19.11
CA ILE A 15 -13.05 -12.29 -17.89
C ILE A 15 -13.70 -11.60 -16.69
N THR A 16 -14.41 -12.34 -15.85
CA THR A 16 -15.12 -11.79 -14.67
C THR A 16 -14.50 -12.22 -13.34
N VAL A 17 -13.65 -13.25 -13.33
CA VAL A 17 -13.02 -13.82 -12.13
C VAL A 17 -11.52 -13.99 -12.36
N CYS A 18 -10.71 -13.62 -11.36
CA CYS A 18 -9.27 -13.82 -11.39
C CYS A 18 -8.92 -15.31 -11.22
N PRO A 19 -8.21 -15.96 -12.17
CA PRO A 19 -7.89 -17.39 -12.09
C PRO A 19 -6.89 -17.75 -10.99
N THR A 20 -6.17 -16.76 -10.46
CA THR A 20 -5.16 -16.96 -9.40
C THR A 20 -5.71 -16.63 -8.01
N CYS A 21 -6.53 -15.58 -7.90
CA CYS A 21 -7.05 -15.12 -6.62
C CYS A 21 -8.45 -15.63 -6.31
N ASP A 22 -9.17 -16.14 -7.33
CA ASP A 22 -10.58 -16.55 -7.26
C ASP A 22 -11.52 -15.43 -6.77
N GLU A 23 -11.18 -14.18 -7.14
CA GLU A 23 -11.96 -12.99 -6.79
C GLU A 23 -12.63 -12.39 -8.02
N THR A 24 -13.78 -11.76 -7.80
CA THR A 24 -14.49 -11.03 -8.86
C THR A 24 -13.67 -9.81 -9.27
N LEU A 25 -13.51 -9.62 -10.58
CA LEU A 25 -12.79 -8.48 -11.13
C LEU A 25 -13.63 -7.20 -11.01
N VAL A 26 -12.95 -6.07 -10.80
CA VAL A 26 -13.56 -4.74 -10.66
C VAL A 26 -13.14 -3.84 -11.81
N ASP A 27 -14.01 -2.96 -12.27
CA ASP A 27 -13.68 -2.07 -13.39
C ASP A 27 -12.63 -1.01 -13.03
N LYS A 28 -12.50 -0.69 -11.73
CA LYS A 28 -11.52 0.26 -11.22
C LYS A 28 -11.01 -0.22 -9.85
N LEU A 29 -9.70 -0.16 -9.67
CA LEU A 29 -9.09 -0.38 -8.36
C LEU A 29 -9.36 0.85 -7.47
N ASP A 30 -9.71 0.59 -6.21
CA ASP A 30 -9.72 1.63 -5.20
C ASP A 30 -8.26 2.02 -4.91
N THR A 31 -7.88 3.21 -5.37
CA THR A 31 -6.55 3.80 -5.15
C THR A 31 -6.58 4.84 -4.03
N THR A 32 -7.57 4.78 -3.13
CA THR A 32 -7.61 5.68 -1.98
C THR A 32 -6.37 5.44 -1.14
N VAL A 33 -5.42 6.37 -1.20
CA VAL A 33 -4.23 6.36 -0.35
C VAL A 33 -4.70 6.77 1.04
N VAL A 34 -4.87 5.79 1.93
CA VAL A 34 -5.11 6.06 3.34
C VAL A 34 -3.77 6.40 3.96
N MET A 35 -3.52 7.69 4.18
CA MET A 35 -2.41 8.14 5.04
C MET A 35 -2.77 7.73 6.47
N LYS A 36 -2.04 6.77 7.01
CA LYS A 36 -2.10 6.41 8.43
C LYS A 36 -0.87 6.96 9.12
N GLU A 37 -1.10 7.75 10.16
CA GLU A 37 -0.08 8.12 11.12
C GLU A 37 0.28 6.88 11.95
N ILE A 38 1.57 6.66 12.19
CA ILE A 38 2.10 5.54 12.95
C ILE A 38 3.01 6.12 14.02
N ASP A 39 2.64 5.91 15.28
CA ASP A 39 3.45 6.34 16.41
C ASP A 39 4.59 5.34 16.66
N PHE A 40 5.77 5.88 16.98
CA PHE A 40 6.95 5.10 17.34
C PHE A 40 7.47 5.53 18.71
N PHE A 41 8.01 4.58 19.48
CA PHE A 41 8.54 4.84 20.82
C PHE A 41 10.04 5.13 20.83
N SER A 42 10.74 4.93 19.71
CA SER A 42 12.17 5.17 19.57
C SER A 42 12.58 5.60 18.16
N GLU A 43 13.65 6.40 18.06
CA GLU A 43 14.21 6.85 16.79
C GLU A 43 14.82 5.69 15.97
N GLU A 44 15.29 4.64 16.63
CA GLU A 44 15.80 3.43 15.96
C GLU A 44 14.68 2.71 15.18
N GLU A 45 13.48 2.61 15.78
CA GLU A 45 12.32 2.00 15.13
C GLU A 45 11.86 2.81 13.91
N VAL A 46 11.83 4.15 14.04
CA VAL A 46 11.52 5.05 12.91
C VAL A 46 12.51 4.84 11.77
N THR A 47 13.81 4.84 12.07
CA THR A 47 14.87 4.68 11.06
C THR A 47 14.79 3.32 10.35
N LYS A 48 14.55 2.25 11.11
CA LYS A 48 14.39 0.90 10.56
C LYS A 48 13.14 0.80 9.69
N PHE A 49 12.06 1.45 10.09
CA PHE A 49 10.81 1.48 9.33
C PHE A 49 10.96 2.26 8.02
N ILE A 50 11.58 3.44 8.05
CA ILE A 50 11.90 4.22 6.84
C ILE A 50 12.76 3.39 5.89
N SER A 51 13.79 2.71 6.41
CA SER A 51 14.66 1.83 5.60
C SER A 51 13.87 0.71 4.90
N PHE A 52 12.89 0.13 5.59
CA PHE A 52 11.99 -0.88 5.02
C PHE A 52 11.07 -0.30 3.92
N LEU A 53 10.54 0.91 4.12
CA LEU A 53 9.71 1.59 3.12
C LEU A 53 10.53 1.94 1.87
N THR A 54 11.74 2.47 2.04
CA THR A 54 12.68 2.74 0.94
C THR A 54 13.02 1.47 0.17
N TYR A 55 13.30 0.36 0.87
CA TYR A 55 13.52 -0.95 0.23
C TYR A 55 12.28 -1.41 -0.58
N SER A 56 11.09 -1.09 -0.10
CA SER A 56 9.80 -1.37 -0.76
C SER A 56 9.44 -0.36 -1.87
N ASN A 57 10.39 0.50 -2.26
CA ASN A 57 10.23 1.55 -3.27
C ASN A 57 9.18 2.62 -2.91
N ILE A 58 9.01 2.89 -1.62
CA ILE A 58 8.19 3.98 -1.07
C ILE A 58 9.15 5.03 -0.51
N HIS A 59 9.21 6.20 -1.17
CA HIS A 59 10.18 7.27 -0.87
C HIS A 59 9.53 8.54 -0.29
N ASP A 60 8.21 8.62 -0.33
CA ASP A 60 7.44 9.76 0.18
C ASP A 60 7.15 9.52 1.67
N THR A 61 8.15 9.77 2.51
CA THR A 61 8.06 9.57 3.96
C THR A 61 8.53 10.82 4.71
N SER A 62 7.70 11.32 5.62
CA SER A 62 8.07 12.35 6.59
C SER A 62 7.93 11.78 8.00
N TRP A 63 8.76 12.23 8.93
CA TRP A 63 8.64 11.90 10.34
C TRP A 63 8.98 13.14 11.19
N GLU A 64 8.29 13.26 12.32
CA GLU A 64 8.50 14.32 13.30
C GLU A 64 8.61 13.67 14.67
N LYS A 65 9.38 14.28 15.56
CA LYS A 65 9.50 13.84 16.96
C LYS A 65 8.57 14.72 17.79
N ASP A 66 7.69 14.09 18.56
CA ASP A 66 6.93 14.81 19.57
C ASP A 66 7.90 15.31 20.64
N GLU A 67 8.18 16.62 20.65
CA GLU A 67 8.88 17.27 21.74
C GLU A 67 7.96 17.27 22.96
N ALA A 68 8.13 16.29 23.84
CA ALA A 68 7.47 16.28 25.14
C ALA A 68 7.87 17.56 25.91
N LEU A 69 6.89 18.44 26.14
CA LEU A 69 6.96 19.62 27.03
C LEU A 69 7.38 19.25 28.46
#